data_AF-A0A6P6LVG0-F1
#
_entry.id   AF-A0A6P6LVG0-F1
#
_cell.length_a   1.000
_cell.length_b   1.000
_cell.length_c   1.000
_cell.angle_alpha   90.00
_cell.angle_beta   90.00
_cell.angle_gamma   90.00
#
_symmetry.space_group_name_H-M   'P 1'
#
loop_
_entity.id
_entity.type
_entity.pdbx_description
1 polymer ?
#
loop_
_entity_poly.entity_id
_entity_poly.type
_entity_poly.pdbx_seq_one_letter_code
_entity_poly.pdbx_strand_id
1 'polypeptide(L)'
;MNGNFGHSPQPVFTVDSGRGHPEQDLYYHQQLPRPPVPCWTFPPARAEMKKRGWGTMNKGIVWVLILILLLVFAALGLGAYQILRLQTEMQQLTQEIPAQLQSHVPQKQVGLYPAELNKNRQNSAAHLIGCADQSESSQTLKWETKFGDAFTEGVKYINGGLLVNKTGLYFVYSRVEFISPMCNSRESYTHIISRQRNGHSRIIMEDHQEGFCTVGSKHPWMTGSHLGSLQHLRQSDWLFVNVSNPKLISKNYHSNYFGLFKIN
;
A
#
# COMPACT_ATOMS: atom_id res chain seq x y z
N MET A 1 -60.03 -30.99 17.48
CA MET A 1 -60.55 -29.96 18.41
C MET A 1 -59.47 -28.92 18.61
N ASN A 2 -59.81 -27.67 18.29
CA ASN A 2 -59.26 -26.35 18.71
C ASN A 2 -57.78 -26.28 19.16
N GLY A 3 -56.90 -25.47 18.60
CA GLY A 3 -57.06 -24.12 18.06
C GLY A 3 -56.67 -23.08 19.12
N ASN A 4 -55.54 -22.37 18.96
CA ASN A 4 -55.52 -20.90 18.94
C ASN A 4 -54.15 -20.27 18.70
N PHE A 5 -54.23 -19.17 17.96
CA PHE A 5 -53.24 -18.16 17.64
C PHE A 5 -52.80 -17.35 18.86
N GLY A 6 -51.61 -16.74 18.81
CA GLY A 6 -51.20 -15.69 19.73
C GLY A 6 -49.94 -14.96 19.26
N HIS A 7 -50.11 -13.72 18.80
CA HIS A 7 -49.09 -12.80 18.28
C HIS A 7 -48.07 -12.30 19.33
N SER A 8 -46.90 -11.89 18.82
CA SER A 8 -45.88 -11.05 19.50
C SER A 8 -46.36 -9.59 19.69
N PRO A 9 -45.74 -8.81 20.59
CA PRO A 9 -44.89 -7.74 20.06
C PRO A 9 -43.60 -7.41 20.86
N GLN A 10 -42.69 -6.76 20.13
CA GLN A 10 -41.37 -6.22 20.48
C GLN A 10 -41.40 -5.03 21.46
N PRO A 11 -40.28 -4.71 22.14
CA PRO A 11 -40.15 -3.51 22.96
C PRO A 11 -39.95 -2.23 22.11
N VAL A 12 -40.67 -1.19 22.53
CA VAL A 12 -40.81 0.13 21.92
C VAL A 12 -39.62 1.03 22.25
N PHE A 13 -39.06 1.68 21.22
CA PHE A 13 -38.20 2.86 21.34
C PHE A 13 -39.06 4.12 21.52
N THR A 14 -38.76 4.94 22.52
CA THR A 14 -39.36 6.27 22.68
C THR A 14 -38.41 7.34 22.13
N VAL A 15 -38.86 8.04 21.09
CA VAL A 15 -38.31 9.31 20.62
C VAL A 15 -39.39 10.35 20.89
N ASP A 16 -39.11 11.30 21.77
CA ASP A 16 -40.00 12.44 22.02
C ASP A 16 -39.50 13.65 21.21
N SER A 17 -40.35 14.16 20.33
CA SER A 17 -40.12 15.36 19.54
C SER A 17 -41.46 15.97 19.13
N GLY A 18 -41.99 16.83 19.99
CA GLY A 18 -42.43 18.17 19.58
C GLY A 18 -43.94 18.48 19.50
N ARG A 19 -44.19 19.79 19.70
CA ARG A 19 -45.43 20.61 19.49
C ARG A 19 -46.46 20.55 20.65
N GLY A 20 -47.00 21.62 21.23
CA GLY A 20 -46.97 23.08 21.04
C GLY A 20 -48.34 23.70 21.41
N HIS A 21 -48.36 25.02 21.70
CA HIS A 21 -49.49 25.99 21.84
C HIS A 21 -50.27 26.12 23.18
N PRO A 22 -50.93 27.28 23.45
CA PRO A 22 -50.55 28.70 23.17
C PRO A 22 -50.96 29.70 24.29
N GLU A 23 -50.46 30.95 24.25
CA GLU A 23 -51.12 32.19 24.76
C GLU A 23 -50.39 33.39 24.11
N GLN A 24 -50.99 34.12 23.17
CA GLN A 24 -51.76 35.38 23.29
C GLN A 24 -51.07 36.49 24.10
N ASP A 25 -50.54 37.51 23.41
CA ASP A 25 -51.01 38.90 23.64
C ASP A 25 -50.62 39.88 22.51
N LEU A 26 -51.52 40.86 22.34
CA LEU A 26 -51.63 41.93 21.34
C LEU A 26 -50.40 42.85 21.20
N TYR A 27 -50.20 43.47 20.02
CA TYR A 27 -50.38 44.92 19.74
C TYR A 27 -49.90 45.32 18.31
N TYR A 28 -50.41 46.45 17.80
CA TYR A 28 -50.81 46.79 16.43
C TYR A 28 -49.77 47.24 15.37
N HIS A 29 -50.22 47.15 14.11
CA HIS A 29 -49.81 47.77 12.81
C HIS A 29 -49.19 49.19 12.81
N GLN A 30 -48.36 49.55 11.80
CA GLN A 30 -48.75 50.25 10.54
C GLN A 30 -47.54 50.86 9.74
N GLN A 31 -47.78 51.15 8.45
CA GLN A 31 -46.84 51.50 7.34
C GLN A 31 -46.44 53.01 7.22
N LEU A 32 -45.23 53.30 6.64
CA LEU A 32 -44.67 54.42 5.78
C LEU A 32 -45.28 55.87 5.80
N PRO A 33 -44.63 57.00 5.33
CA PRO A 33 -43.31 57.30 4.69
C PRO A 33 -42.54 58.59 5.21
N ARG A 34 -41.37 58.97 4.59
CA ARG A 34 -40.50 60.20 4.77
C ARG A 34 -41.24 61.55 4.49
N PRO A 35 -40.79 62.82 4.83
CA PRO A 35 -39.44 63.48 4.82
C PRO A 35 -39.27 64.63 5.91
N PRO A 36 -38.62 65.82 5.76
CA PRO A 36 -37.33 66.27 5.16
C PRO A 36 -36.33 66.92 6.17
N VAL A 37 -35.09 67.17 5.74
CA VAL A 37 -34.05 67.98 6.43
C VAL A 37 -34.32 69.50 6.37
N PRO A 38 -33.76 70.29 7.30
CA PRO A 38 -33.09 71.52 6.87
C PRO A 38 -31.72 71.77 7.54
N CYS A 39 -30.78 72.19 6.69
CA CYS A 39 -29.48 72.82 6.99
C CYS A 39 -29.61 74.02 7.94
N TRP A 40 -28.52 74.50 8.57
CA TRP A 40 -28.07 75.91 8.64
C TRP A 40 -26.76 76.02 9.46
N THR A 41 -25.66 76.33 8.75
CA THR A 41 -24.60 77.31 9.04
C THR A 41 -23.97 77.46 10.45
N PHE A 42 -22.67 77.16 10.52
CA PHE A 42 -21.64 77.62 11.49
C PHE A 42 -21.46 79.17 11.49
N PRO A 43 -20.79 79.88 12.45
CA PRO A 43 -19.52 79.53 13.14
C PRO A 43 -19.35 80.17 14.57
N PRO A 44 -18.13 80.41 15.10
CA PRO A 44 -17.16 79.43 15.60
C PRO A 44 -16.93 79.58 17.13
N ALA A 45 -16.60 78.50 17.82
CA ALA A 45 -16.02 78.59 19.16
C ALA A 45 -14.76 77.73 19.24
N ARG A 46 -13.59 78.38 19.27
CA ARG A 46 -12.37 77.78 19.78
C ARG A 46 -12.58 77.50 21.26
N ALA A 47 -12.89 76.26 21.60
CA ALA A 47 -12.70 75.72 22.93
C ALA A 47 -11.46 74.82 22.88
N GLU A 48 -10.50 75.14 23.74
CA GLU A 48 -9.23 74.43 23.83
C GLU A 48 -9.44 72.94 24.13
N MET A 49 -9.04 72.08 23.20
CA MET A 49 -8.93 70.66 23.48
C MET A 49 -7.70 70.44 24.35
N LYS A 50 -7.95 70.25 25.64
CA LYS A 50 -7.05 69.60 26.59
C LYS A 50 -6.37 68.43 25.88
N LYS A 51 -5.05 68.53 25.65
CA LYS A 51 -4.22 67.44 25.15
C LYS A 51 -4.45 66.23 26.06
N ARG A 52 -5.28 65.29 25.63
CA ARG A 52 -5.27 63.94 26.18
C ARG A 52 -3.93 63.37 25.80
N GLY A 53 -3.05 63.23 26.79
CA GLY A 53 -1.75 62.59 26.64
C GLY A 53 -1.94 61.28 25.90
N TRP A 54 -1.37 61.21 24.70
CA TRP A 54 -1.10 59.94 24.04
C TRP A 54 -0.34 59.09 25.04
N GLY A 55 -0.94 57.98 25.44
CA GLY A 55 -0.43 57.11 26.49
C GLY A 55 1.06 56.93 26.31
N THR A 56 1.82 57.43 27.28
CA THR A 56 3.24 57.15 27.43
C THR A 56 3.35 55.64 27.52
N MET A 57 3.55 54.94 26.39
CA MET A 57 3.89 53.53 26.40
C MET A 57 5.09 53.44 27.34
N ASN A 58 4.91 52.68 28.41
CA ASN A 58 5.93 52.52 29.42
C ASN A 58 7.21 52.17 28.67
N LYS A 59 8.29 52.95 28.82
CA LYS A 59 9.49 52.83 27.97
C LYS A 59 9.96 51.36 27.91
N GLY A 60 9.75 50.60 28.98
CA GLY A 60 9.98 49.16 29.05
C GLY A 60 9.21 48.33 28.00
N ILE A 61 7.95 48.60 27.71
CA ILE A 61 7.16 47.86 26.70
C ILE A 61 7.73 48.13 25.29
N VAL A 62 8.10 49.38 25.00
CA VAL A 62 8.76 49.73 23.73
C VAL A 62 10.09 48.97 23.60
N TRP A 63 10.89 48.93 24.66
CA TRP A 63 12.14 48.16 24.68
C TRP A 63 11.91 46.67 24.48
N VAL A 64 10.88 46.07 25.10
CA VAL A 64 10.55 44.65 24.90
C VAL A 64 10.13 44.35 23.47
N LEU A 65 9.31 45.21 22.85
CA LEU A 65 8.91 45.04 21.45
C LEU A 65 10.11 45.18 20.49
N ILE A 66 11.02 46.12 20.77
CA ILE A 66 12.27 46.26 20.01
C ILE A 66 13.12 45.00 20.15
N LEU A 67 13.26 44.44 21.36
CA LEU A 67 14.02 43.21 21.58
C LEU A 67 13.42 42.01 20.83
N ILE A 68 12.09 41.84 20.86
CA ILE A 68 11.41 40.77 20.12
C ILE A 68 11.64 40.95 18.61
N LEU A 69 11.52 42.18 18.10
CA LEU A 69 11.75 42.47 16.69
C LEU A 69 13.19 42.14 16.28
N LEU A 70 14.17 42.49 17.12
CA LEU A 70 15.58 42.15 16.89
C LEU A 70 15.81 40.64 16.88
N LEU A 71 15.16 39.88 17.77
CA LEU A 71 15.24 38.41 17.80
C LEU A 71 14.66 37.79 16.53
N VAL A 72 13.53 38.30 16.04
CA VAL A 72 12.92 37.82 14.79
C VAL A 72 13.86 38.09 13.61
N PHE A 73 14.42 39.30 13.49
CA PHE A 73 15.37 39.60 12.43
C PHE A 73 16.66 38.78 12.53
N ALA A 74 17.15 38.52 13.74
CA ALA A 74 18.31 37.65 13.95
C ALA A 74 18.00 36.21 13.50
N ALA A 75 16.84 35.66 13.86
CA ALA A 75 16.43 34.32 13.44
C ALA A 75 16.26 34.21 11.92
N LEU A 76 15.63 35.21 11.28
CA LEU A 76 15.50 35.28 9.83
C LEU A 76 16.86 35.41 9.14
N GLY A 77 17.76 36.25 9.69
CA GLY A 77 19.12 36.41 9.18
C GLY A 77 19.94 35.13 9.28
N LEU A 78 19.85 34.41 10.41
CA LEU A 78 20.47 33.10 10.61
C LEU A 78 19.91 32.05 9.63
N GLY A 79 18.58 32.02 9.44
CA GLY A 79 17.93 31.13 8.48
C GLY A 79 18.38 31.41 7.03
N ALA A 80 18.38 32.68 6.62
CA ALA A 80 18.86 33.10 5.31
C ALA A 80 20.35 32.78 5.12
N TYR A 81 21.18 33.01 6.14
CA TYR A 81 22.60 32.66 6.12
C TYR A 81 22.82 31.15 5.98
N GLN A 82 22.06 30.32 6.70
CA GLN A 82 22.15 28.86 6.56
C GLN A 82 21.74 28.40 5.16
N ILE A 83 20.66 28.95 4.59
CA ILE A 83 20.22 28.63 3.23
C ILE A 83 21.27 29.05 2.21
N LEU A 84 21.81 30.27 2.32
CA LEU A 84 22.86 30.76 1.42
C LEU A 84 24.13 29.92 1.54
N ARG A 85 24.56 29.57 2.76
CA ARG A 85 25.71 28.70 3.01
C ARG A 85 25.52 27.31 2.39
N LEU A 86 24.33 26.71 2.53
CA LEU A 86 23.98 25.44 1.91
C LEU A 86 24.00 25.55 0.38
N GLN A 87 23.54 26.68 -0.17
CA GLN A 87 23.59 26.93 -1.62
C GLN A 87 25.02 27.12 -2.13
N THR A 88 25.90 27.80 -1.39
CA THR A 88 27.32 27.94 -1.75
C THR A 88 28.06 26.60 -1.67
N GLU A 89 27.77 25.76 -0.67
CA GLU A 89 28.33 24.40 -0.59
C GLU A 89 27.86 23.53 -1.78
N MET A 90 26.58 23.63 -2.18
CA MET A 90 26.06 22.95 -3.38
C MET A 90 26.71 23.46 -4.68
N GLN A 91 26.97 24.76 -4.78
CA GLN A 91 27.63 25.35 -5.96
C GLN A 91 29.11 24.97 -6.03
N GLN A 92 29.82 24.92 -4.91
CA GLN A 92 31.19 24.40 -4.87
C GLN A 92 31.25 22.91 -5.26
N LEU A 93 30.32 22.09 -4.76
CA LEU A 93 30.20 20.68 -5.18
C LEU A 93 29.82 20.54 -6.66
N THR A 94 29.07 21.49 -7.23
CA THR A 94 28.69 21.49 -8.66
C THR A 94 29.84 21.98 -9.55
N GLN A 95 30.69 22.89 -9.05
CA GLN A 95 31.76 23.54 -9.80
C GLN A 95 33.12 22.82 -9.67
N GLU A 96 33.28 21.90 -8.71
CA GLU A 96 34.38 20.93 -8.66
C GLU A 96 34.08 19.64 -9.46
N ILE A 97 32.88 19.51 -10.02
CA ILE A 97 32.54 18.51 -11.05
C ILE A 97 32.83 19.08 -12.45
N PRO A 98 34.09 19.42 -12.75
CA PRO A 98 34.63 19.09 -14.06
C PRO A 98 36.05 18.57 -13.93
N ALA A 99 36.21 17.28 -13.61
CA ALA A 99 37.30 16.40 -14.08
C ALA A 99 37.42 15.07 -13.29
N GLN A 100 36.78 14.92 -12.12
CA GLN A 100 37.09 13.77 -11.24
C GLN A 100 35.89 13.03 -10.61
N LEU A 101 34.76 12.92 -11.31
CA LEU A 101 33.61 12.11 -10.86
C LEU A 101 33.18 11.06 -11.90
N GLN A 102 34.13 10.26 -12.37
CA GLN A 102 33.87 8.84 -12.58
C GLN A 102 33.95 8.17 -11.20
N SER A 103 32.88 7.48 -10.79
CA SER A 103 32.73 6.77 -9.51
C SER A 103 31.97 7.55 -8.44
N HIS A 104 30.87 6.96 -7.96
CA HIS A 104 30.03 7.40 -6.84
C HIS A 104 29.01 8.54 -7.07
N VAL A 105 27.95 8.21 -7.83
CA VAL A 105 26.59 8.70 -7.58
C VAL A 105 25.80 7.58 -6.90
N PRO A 106 24.98 7.83 -5.85
CA PRO A 106 24.07 6.82 -5.32
C PRO A 106 23.06 6.46 -6.41
N GLN A 107 23.23 5.26 -6.95
CA GLN A 107 22.46 4.73 -8.05
C GLN A 107 20.99 4.61 -7.62
N LYS A 108 20.17 5.58 -8.00
CA LYS A 108 18.73 5.40 -8.08
C LYS A 108 18.52 4.24 -9.06
N GLN A 109 18.24 3.05 -8.55
CA GLN A 109 17.96 1.85 -9.35
C GLN A 109 16.65 2.05 -10.12
N VAL A 110 16.72 2.80 -11.21
CA VAL A 110 15.75 2.78 -12.31
C VAL A 110 16.54 2.23 -13.48
N GLY A 111 16.27 0.97 -13.80
CA GLY A 111 16.93 0.27 -14.88
C GLY A 111 16.61 0.89 -16.25
N LEU A 112 17.62 0.82 -17.11
CA LEU A 112 17.62 0.99 -18.57
C LEU A 112 17.60 2.42 -19.11
N TYR A 113 18.76 2.83 -19.63
CA TYR A 113 18.87 3.82 -20.69
C TYR A 113 17.95 3.41 -21.86
N PRO A 114 17.18 4.34 -22.46
CA PRO A 114 16.27 4.02 -23.56
C PRO A 114 16.97 3.42 -24.80
N ALA A 115 18.29 3.58 -24.91
CA ALA A 115 19.09 2.94 -25.96
C ALA A 115 19.32 1.43 -25.75
N GLU A 116 19.18 0.89 -24.53
CA GLU A 116 19.31 -0.54 -24.24
C GLU A 116 17.99 -1.32 -24.30
N LEU A 117 16.84 -0.62 -24.32
CA LEU A 117 15.51 -1.20 -24.49
C LEU A 117 15.32 -1.84 -25.88
N ASN A 118 16.16 -1.47 -26.86
CA ASN A 118 16.15 -2.00 -28.22
C ASN A 118 17.10 -3.18 -28.45
N LYS A 119 17.70 -3.77 -27.42
CA LYS A 119 18.16 -5.15 -27.56
C LYS A 119 16.93 -6.04 -27.45
N ASN A 120 16.71 -6.92 -28.43
CA ASN A 120 15.83 -8.09 -28.39
C ASN A 120 16.17 -9.02 -27.21
N ARG A 121 16.19 -8.51 -25.97
CA ARG A 121 16.25 -9.30 -24.75
C ARG A 121 14.86 -9.89 -24.60
N GLN A 122 14.65 -11.01 -25.27
CA GLN A 122 13.56 -11.92 -24.92
C GLN A 122 13.80 -12.33 -23.48
N ASN A 123 13.20 -11.61 -22.54
CA ASN A 123 13.21 -11.99 -21.15
C ASN A 123 12.55 -13.36 -21.07
N SER A 124 13.14 -14.24 -20.28
CA SER A 124 12.59 -15.57 -20.06
C SER A 124 12.18 -15.63 -18.60
N ALA A 125 10.92 -15.33 -18.33
CA ALA A 125 10.36 -15.25 -17.00
C ALA A 125 8.90 -15.70 -17.00
N ALA A 126 8.46 -16.25 -15.89
CA ALA A 126 7.07 -16.57 -15.63
C ALA A 126 6.78 -16.40 -14.15
N HIS A 127 5.59 -15.87 -13.86
CA HIS A 127 5.00 -15.91 -12.53
C HIS A 127 3.59 -16.44 -12.70
N LEU A 128 3.30 -17.60 -12.12
CA LEU A 128 1.99 -18.23 -12.19
C LEU A 128 1.39 -18.20 -10.79
N ILE A 129 0.09 -17.94 -10.71
CA ILE A 129 -0.67 -17.93 -9.46
C ILE A 129 -1.67 -19.09 -9.47
N GLY A 130 -2.09 -19.58 -8.31
CA GLY A 130 -2.90 -20.80 -8.25
C GLY A 130 -4.15 -20.68 -7.37
N CYS A 131 -5.32 -20.93 -7.97
CA CYS A 131 -6.55 -21.41 -7.32
C CYS A 131 -7.51 -22.04 -8.37
N ALA A 132 -8.21 -23.09 -7.94
CA ALA A 132 -9.35 -23.81 -8.56
C ALA A 132 -9.08 -25.07 -9.42
N ASP A 133 -9.87 -26.10 -9.09
CA ASP A 133 -10.01 -27.46 -9.64
C ASP A 133 -8.74 -28.32 -9.81
N GLN A 134 -8.14 -28.63 -8.67
CA GLN A 134 -7.17 -29.72 -8.57
C GLN A 134 -7.94 -31.04 -8.62
N SER A 135 -8.08 -31.58 -9.85
CA SER A 135 -8.64 -32.92 -10.11
C SER A 135 -8.12 -33.91 -9.08
N GLU A 136 -9.01 -34.69 -8.47
CA GLU A 136 -8.69 -35.61 -7.36
C GLU A 136 -7.56 -36.60 -7.68
N SER A 137 -7.28 -36.81 -8.96
CA SER A 137 -6.32 -37.78 -9.48
C SER A 137 -4.92 -37.25 -9.79
N SER A 138 -4.67 -35.93 -9.77
CA SER A 138 -3.36 -35.38 -10.16
C SER A 138 -2.64 -34.69 -9.01
N GLN A 139 -1.45 -35.19 -8.67
CA GLN A 139 -0.54 -34.56 -7.71
C GLN A 139 0.12 -33.28 -8.26
N THR A 140 0.05 -33.06 -9.58
CA THR A 140 0.64 -31.89 -10.24
C THR A 140 -0.31 -30.71 -10.19
N LEU A 141 0.18 -29.58 -9.67
CA LEU A 141 -0.60 -28.36 -9.57
C LEU A 141 -0.82 -27.71 -10.94
N LYS A 142 -2.02 -27.18 -11.14
CA LYS A 142 -2.38 -26.33 -12.29
C LYS A 142 -2.45 -24.88 -11.85
N TRP A 143 -2.06 -24.00 -12.75
CA TRP A 143 -1.83 -22.59 -12.47
C TRP A 143 -2.56 -21.68 -13.47
N GLU A 144 -2.94 -20.51 -12.99
CA GLU A 144 -3.38 -19.36 -13.79
C GLU A 144 -2.15 -18.63 -14.36
N THR A 145 -2.26 -18.14 -15.60
CA THR A 145 -1.13 -17.65 -16.39
C THR A 145 -1.33 -16.28 -17.04
N LYS A 146 -2.55 -15.74 -17.01
CA LYS A 146 -2.94 -14.52 -17.72
C LYS A 146 -3.63 -13.49 -16.85
N PHE A 147 -4.37 -13.93 -15.82
CA PHE A 147 -5.16 -13.03 -14.98
C PHE A 147 -4.42 -12.67 -13.68
N GLY A 148 -4.73 -11.49 -13.14
CA GLY A 148 -4.06 -10.96 -11.95
C GLY A 148 -2.60 -10.64 -12.21
N ASP A 149 -1.73 -11.02 -11.27
CA ASP A 149 -0.28 -10.82 -11.37
C ASP A 149 0.43 -11.95 -12.15
N ALA A 150 -0.34 -12.87 -12.74
CA ALA A 150 0.22 -13.98 -13.50
C ALA A 150 0.66 -13.56 -14.91
N PHE A 151 1.83 -14.03 -15.33
CA PHE A 151 2.34 -13.80 -16.68
C PHE A 151 3.31 -14.90 -17.11
N THR A 152 3.51 -14.99 -18.42
CA THR A 152 4.55 -15.78 -19.06
C THR A 152 5.22 -14.95 -20.17
N GLU A 153 6.54 -14.89 -20.17
CA GLU A 153 7.34 -14.19 -21.17
C GLU A 153 8.55 -15.04 -21.54
N GLY A 154 8.69 -15.39 -22.83
CA GLY A 154 9.80 -16.24 -23.29
C GLY A 154 9.81 -17.67 -22.74
N VAL A 155 8.78 -18.09 -22.00
CA VAL A 155 8.56 -19.42 -21.41
C VAL A 155 7.12 -19.83 -21.73
N LYS A 156 6.86 -21.11 -22.01
CA LYS A 156 5.50 -21.59 -22.32
C LYS A 156 4.91 -22.31 -21.12
N TYR A 157 3.60 -22.19 -20.91
CA TYR A 157 2.87 -22.99 -19.93
C TYR A 157 1.94 -23.97 -20.63
N ILE A 158 2.03 -25.25 -20.27
CA ILE A 158 1.20 -26.32 -20.84
C ILE A 158 0.93 -27.36 -19.74
N ASN A 159 -0.34 -27.69 -19.48
CA ASN A 159 -0.76 -28.76 -18.57
C ASN A 159 -0.09 -28.77 -17.18
N GLY A 160 0.03 -27.60 -16.53
CA GLY A 160 0.64 -27.48 -15.20
C GLY A 160 2.17 -27.30 -15.21
N GLY A 161 2.82 -27.42 -16.37
CA GLY A 161 4.26 -27.32 -16.51
C GLY A 161 4.73 -26.04 -17.19
N LEU A 162 5.88 -25.51 -16.74
CA LEU A 162 6.64 -24.48 -17.45
C LEU A 162 7.67 -25.12 -18.37
N LEU A 163 7.56 -24.84 -19.68
CA LEU A 163 8.45 -25.28 -20.73
C LEU A 163 9.48 -24.19 -21.05
N VAL A 164 10.75 -24.51 -20.81
CA VAL A 164 11.89 -23.62 -21.02
C VAL A 164 12.19 -23.51 -22.52
N ASN A 165 12.11 -22.31 -23.09
CA ASN A 165 12.42 -22.10 -24.51
C ASN A 165 13.90 -21.81 -24.78
N LYS A 166 14.68 -21.38 -23.77
CA LYS A 166 16.09 -21.01 -23.94
C LYS A 166 16.95 -21.63 -22.84
N THR A 167 18.08 -22.21 -23.22
CA THR A 167 19.05 -22.71 -22.24
C THR A 167 19.66 -21.56 -21.42
N GLY A 168 19.87 -21.80 -20.12
CA GLY A 168 20.64 -20.92 -19.26
C GLY A 168 20.43 -21.18 -17.77
N LEU A 169 20.91 -20.24 -16.95
CA LEU A 169 20.73 -20.26 -15.51
C LEU A 169 19.42 -19.56 -15.15
N TYR A 170 18.56 -20.23 -14.39
CA TYR A 170 17.27 -19.73 -13.95
C TYR A 170 17.18 -19.77 -12.44
N PHE A 171 16.62 -18.72 -11.83
CA PHE A 171 16.10 -18.84 -10.49
C PHE A 171 14.68 -19.38 -10.59
N VAL A 172 14.43 -20.54 -10.00
CA VAL A 172 13.13 -21.22 -9.98
C VAL A 172 12.60 -21.17 -8.56
N TYR A 173 11.32 -20.82 -8.39
CA TYR A 173 10.69 -20.69 -7.08
C TYR A 173 9.24 -21.17 -7.08
N SER A 174 8.77 -21.63 -5.92
CA SER A 174 7.39 -21.99 -5.68
C SER A 174 7.02 -21.74 -4.23
N ARG A 175 5.78 -21.31 -3.98
CA ARG A 175 5.15 -21.29 -2.67
C ARG A 175 3.84 -22.06 -2.75
N VAL A 176 3.58 -22.87 -1.73
CA VAL A 176 2.28 -23.49 -1.51
C VAL A 176 1.87 -23.34 -0.05
N GLU A 177 0.57 -23.25 0.19
CA GLU A 177 -0.02 -23.18 1.52
C GLU A 177 -1.03 -24.31 1.67
N PHE A 178 -0.87 -25.13 2.70
CA PHE A 178 -1.82 -26.17 3.08
C PHE A 178 -2.71 -25.66 4.21
N ILE A 179 -4.01 -25.90 4.09
CA ILE A 179 -5.04 -25.63 5.08
C ILE A 179 -5.78 -26.93 5.33
N SER A 180 -5.74 -27.42 6.56
CA SER A 180 -6.50 -28.60 6.96
C SER A 180 -7.46 -28.26 8.10
N PRO A 181 -8.71 -28.75 8.05
CA PRO A 181 -9.69 -28.52 9.11
C PRO A 181 -9.35 -29.27 10.41
N MET A 182 -8.55 -30.34 10.35
CA MET A 182 -8.21 -31.18 11.51
C MET A 182 -6.73 -31.53 11.51
N CYS A 183 -6.14 -31.63 12.70
CA CYS A 183 -4.76 -32.06 12.86
C CYS A 183 -4.65 -33.57 13.07
N ASN A 184 -3.91 -34.24 12.18
CA ASN A 184 -3.58 -35.65 12.29
C ASN A 184 -2.05 -35.82 12.37
N SER A 185 -1.53 -36.46 13.42
CA SER A 185 -0.09 -36.67 13.63
C SER A 185 0.60 -37.49 12.55
N ARG A 186 -0.16 -38.24 11.76
CA ARG A 186 0.39 -39.10 10.69
C ARG A 186 0.40 -38.42 9.33
N GLU A 187 -0.13 -37.21 9.23
CA GLU A 187 -0.08 -36.45 7.98
C GLU A 187 1.30 -35.84 7.80
N SER A 188 1.83 -36.01 6.59
CA SER A 188 3.03 -35.33 6.11
C SER A 188 2.70 -34.59 4.83
N TYR A 189 3.32 -33.43 4.66
CA TYR A 189 3.12 -32.59 3.49
C TYR A 189 4.40 -32.47 2.71
N THR A 190 4.36 -32.91 1.46
CA THR A 190 5.47 -32.71 0.52
C THR A 190 5.13 -31.62 -0.47
N HIS A 191 6.13 -30.79 -0.74
CA HIS A 191 6.14 -29.80 -1.81
C HIS A 191 7.38 -30.06 -2.64
N ILE A 192 7.20 -30.38 -3.92
CA ILE A 192 8.26 -30.86 -4.80
C ILE A 192 8.24 -30.02 -6.08
N ILE A 193 9.41 -29.60 -6.54
CA ILE A 193 9.61 -29.12 -7.91
C ILE A 193 10.39 -30.19 -8.66
N SER A 194 9.82 -30.67 -9.76
CA SER A 194 10.43 -31.68 -10.62
C SER A 194 10.78 -31.11 -11.99
N ARG A 195 11.87 -31.60 -12.56
CA ARG A 195 12.30 -31.32 -13.93
C ARG A 195 12.16 -32.56 -14.78
N GLN A 196 11.41 -32.46 -15.87
CA GLN A 196 11.31 -33.52 -16.87
C GLN A 196 12.12 -33.17 -18.12
N ARG A 197 12.93 -34.13 -18.57
CA ARG A 197 13.76 -34.05 -19.79
C ARG A 197 13.75 -35.39 -20.51
N ASN A 198 13.38 -35.40 -21.79
CA ASN A 198 13.35 -36.60 -22.63
C ASN A 198 12.56 -37.76 -21.98
N GLY A 199 11.42 -37.46 -21.34
CA GLY A 199 10.60 -38.45 -20.63
C GLY A 199 11.05 -38.77 -19.20
N HIS A 200 12.27 -38.42 -18.79
CA HIS A 200 12.77 -38.68 -17.44
C HIS A 200 12.48 -37.51 -16.50
N SER A 201 11.78 -37.78 -15.40
CA SER A 201 11.53 -36.81 -14.33
C SER A 201 12.59 -36.91 -13.23
N ARG A 202 13.05 -35.77 -12.71
CA ARG A 202 13.99 -35.67 -11.58
C ARG A 202 13.54 -34.57 -10.63
N ILE A 203 13.50 -34.88 -9.33
CA ILE A 203 13.28 -33.89 -8.27
C ILE A 203 14.48 -32.95 -8.23
N ILE A 204 14.21 -31.64 -8.26
CA ILE A 204 15.24 -30.59 -8.18
C ILE A 204 15.17 -29.79 -6.88
N MET A 205 14.00 -29.74 -6.25
CA MET A 205 13.76 -29.15 -4.93
C MET A 205 12.63 -29.91 -4.25
N GLU A 206 12.73 -30.08 -2.93
CA GLU A 206 11.73 -30.76 -2.11
C GLU A 206 11.74 -30.14 -0.72
N ASP A 207 10.55 -29.95 -0.16
CA ASP A 207 10.32 -29.65 1.24
C ASP A 207 9.33 -30.69 1.79
N HIS A 208 9.63 -31.19 2.97
CA HIS A 208 8.87 -32.24 3.65
C HIS A 208 8.58 -31.80 5.07
N GLN A 209 7.30 -31.62 5.38
CA GLN A 209 6.85 -31.11 6.67
C GLN A 209 6.07 -32.18 7.42
N GLU A 210 6.41 -32.34 8.70
CA GLU A 210 5.77 -33.22 9.68
C GLU A 210 5.65 -32.49 11.02
N GLY A 211 4.69 -32.88 11.86
CA GLY A 211 4.58 -32.34 13.23
C GLY A 211 4.20 -30.85 13.33
N PHE A 212 3.65 -30.27 12.26
CA PHE A 212 3.27 -28.85 12.16
C PHE A 212 1.97 -28.48 12.89
N CYS A 213 1.30 -29.45 13.54
CA CYS A 213 0.07 -29.21 14.28
C CYS A 213 -0.06 -30.10 15.53
N THR A 214 -0.88 -29.67 16.49
CA THR A 214 -1.14 -30.42 17.72
C THR A 214 -2.29 -31.41 17.53
N VAL A 215 -2.00 -32.70 17.72
CA VAL A 215 -2.97 -33.81 17.58
C VAL A 215 -4.19 -33.58 18.47
N GLY A 216 -5.38 -33.78 17.89
CA GLY A 216 -6.65 -33.62 18.61
C GLY A 216 -7.12 -32.17 18.74
N SER A 217 -6.38 -31.19 18.21
CA SER A 217 -6.89 -29.83 18.02
C SER A 217 -8.11 -29.87 17.10
N LYS A 218 -9.19 -29.19 17.52
CA LYS A 218 -10.40 -28.96 16.72
C LYS A 218 -10.31 -27.69 15.88
N HIS A 219 -9.24 -26.91 16.03
CA HIS A 219 -9.02 -25.71 15.25
C HIS A 219 -8.33 -26.05 13.93
N PRO A 220 -8.74 -25.42 12.81
CA PRO A 220 -8.00 -25.50 11.56
C PRO A 220 -6.55 -25.08 11.77
N TRP A 221 -5.65 -25.73 11.05
CA TRP A 221 -4.25 -25.35 11.03
C TRP A 221 -3.82 -25.08 9.60
N MET A 222 -2.77 -24.27 9.47
CA MET A 222 -2.23 -23.80 8.20
C MET A 222 -0.71 -23.91 8.25
N THR A 223 -0.11 -24.42 7.18
CA THR A 223 1.34 -24.41 7.01
C THR A 223 1.70 -23.99 5.59
N GLY A 224 2.85 -23.35 5.43
CA GLY A 224 3.36 -22.89 4.14
C GLY A 224 4.71 -23.52 3.83
N SER A 225 4.94 -23.81 2.57
CA SER A 225 6.23 -24.28 2.06
C SER A 225 6.73 -23.37 0.96
N HIS A 226 8.03 -23.07 0.98
CA HIS A 226 8.70 -22.22 0.00
C HIS A 226 9.94 -22.93 -0.52
N LEU A 227 10.02 -23.02 -1.84
CA LEU A 227 11.17 -23.57 -2.54
C LEU A 227 11.73 -22.52 -3.48
N GLY A 228 13.06 -22.43 -3.53
CA GLY A 228 13.76 -21.47 -4.37
C GLY A 228 15.20 -21.88 -4.57
N SER A 229 15.65 -22.01 -5.82
CA SER A 229 17.07 -22.27 -6.11
C SER A 229 17.46 -21.91 -7.54
N LEU A 230 18.76 -21.74 -7.75
CA LEU A 230 19.35 -21.61 -9.07
C LEU A 230 19.43 -22.97 -9.76
N GLN A 231 18.95 -23.03 -11.00
CA GLN A 231 18.86 -24.24 -11.80
C GLN A 231 19.41 -23.96 -13.20
N HIS A 232 20.32 -24.81 -13.66
CA HIS A 232 20.77 -24.77 -15.05
C HIS A 232 19.79 -25.57 -15.92
N LEU A 233 18.92 -24.84 -16.63
CA LEU A 233 17.86 -25.41 -17.45
C LEU A 233 18.26 -25.39 -18.92
N ARG A 234 17.88 -26.45 -19.63
CA ARG A 234 18.05 -26.58 -21.07
C ARG A 234 16.76 -26.23 -21.79
N GLN A 235 16.88 -25.81 -23.03
CA GLN A 235 15.75 -25.73 -23.93
C GLN A 235 14.98 -27.07 -23.92
N SER A 236 13.66 -26.98 -23.89
CA SER A 236 12.72 -28.09 -23.80
C SER A 236 12.68 -28.83 -22.45
N ASP A 237 13.35 -28.32 -21.40
CA ASP A 237 13.09 -28.77 -20.04
C ASP A 237 11.68 -28.35 -19.61
N TRP A 238 10.99 -29.27 -18.95
CA TRP A 238 9.73 -29.02 -18.29
C TRP A 238 9.93 -28.92 -16.79
N LEU A 239 9.26 -27.98 -16.14
CA LEU A 239 9.21 -27.86 -14.70
C LEU A 239 7.78 -27.99 -14.20
N PHE A 240 7.58 -28.84 -13.19
CA PHE A 240 6.29 -29.08 -12.56
C PHE A 240 6.40 -28.90 -11.04
N VAL A 241 5.28 -28.52 -10.43
CA VAL A 241 5.13 -28.50 -8.98
C VAL A 241 4.16 -29.59 -8.57
N ASN A 242 4.59 -30.43 -7.64
CA ASN A 242 3.86 -31.57 -7.13
C ASN A 242 3.69 -31.43 -5.61
N VAL A 243 2.54 -31.83 -5.09
CA VAL A 243 2.26 -31.83 -3.65
C VAL A 243 1.61 -33.15 -3.22
N SER A 244 1.81 -33.56 -1.97
CA SER A 244 1.21 -34.79 -1.41
C SER A 244 -0.32 -34.72 -1.34
N ASN A 245 -0.86 -33.57 -0.92
CA ASN A 245 -2.30 -33.40 -0.65
C ASN A 245 -2.88 -32.19 -1.40
N PRO A 246 -3.11 -32.30 -2.72
CA PRO A 246 -3.71 -31.26 -3.56
C PRO A 246 -5.00 -30.64 -3.00
N LYS A 247 -5.85 -31.46 -2.37
CA LYS A 247 -7.16 -31.05 -1.82
C LYS A 247 -7.05 -30.06 -0.65
N LEU A 248 -5.91 -30.02 0.01
CA LEU A 248 -5.67 -29.19 1.20
C LEU A 248 -4.95 -27.88 0.83
N ILE A 249 -4.64 -27.66 -0.45
CA ILE A 249 -4.04 -26.40 -0.89
C ILE A 249 -5.04 -25.25 -0.70
N SER A 250 -4.56 -24.16 -0.11
CA SER A 250 -5.28 -22.92 0.09
C SER A 250 -5.92 -22.44 -1.21
N LYS A 251 -7.19 -22.03 -1.15
CA LYS A 251 -7.91 -21.44 -2.29
C LYS A 251 -7.63 -19.93 -2.44
N ASN A 252 -6.75 -19.36 -1.61
CA ASN A 252 -6.34 -17.99 -1.76
C ASN A 252 -5.36 -17.86 -2.94
N TYR A 253 -5.72 -17.06 -3.93
CA TYR A 253 -4.93 -16.84 -5.16
C TYR A 253 -3.51 -16.33 -4.89
N HIS A 254 -3.28 -15.62 -3.78
CA HIS A 254 -1.97 -15.05 -3.44
C HIS A 254 -1.12 -15.94 -2.53
N SER A 255 -1.70 -17.02 -1.99
CA SER A 255 -0.99 -17.95 -1.11
C SER A 255 -0.12 -18.95 -1.86
N ASN A 256 -0.44 -19.21 -3.14
CA ASN A 256 0.23 -20.21 -3.95
C ASN A 256 0.70 -19.62 -5.28
N TYR A 257 1.97 -19.80 -5.59
CA TYR A 257 2.55 -19.33 -6.85
C TYR A 257 3.74 -20.18 -7.25
N PHE A 258 4.01 -20.21 -8.55
CA PHE A 258 5.12 -20.92 -9.17
C PHE A 258 5.72 -20.06 -10.26
N GLY A 259 7.04 -19.93 -10.29
CA GLY A 259 7.67 -19.11 -11.30
C GLY A 259 9.14 -19.37 -11.49
N LEU A 260 9.68 -18.67 -12.47
CA LEU A 260 11.10 -18.66 -12.78
C LEU A 260 11.49 -17.39 -13.53
N PHE A 261 12.76 -17.02 -13.45
CA PHE A 261 13.34 -16.03 -14.35
C PHE A 261 14.78 -16.39 -14.68
N LYS A 262 15.19 -16.10 -15.92
CA LYS A 262 16.56 -16.30 -16.38
C LYS A 262 17.47 -15.22 -15.80
N ILE A 263 18.63 -15.63 -15.28
CA ILE A 263 19.70 -14.73 -14.91
C ILE A 263 20.52 -14.40 -16.15
N ASN A 264 20.76 -13.11 -16.37
CA ASN A 264 21.56 -12.58 -17.47
C ASN A 264 22.96 -12.21 -17.01
#